data_AF-A0A371Q9A2-F1
#
_entry.id   AF-A0A371Q9A2-F1
#
_cell.length_a   1.000
_cell.length_b   1.000
_cell.length_c   1.000
_cell.angle_alpha   90.00
_cell.angle_beta   90.00
_cell.angle_gamma   90.00
#
_symmetry.space_group_name_H-M   'P 1'
#
loop_
_entity.id
_entity.type
_entity.pdbx_description
1 polymer ?
#
loop_
_entity_poly.entity_id
_entity_poly.type
_entity_poly.pdbx_seq_one_letter_code
_entity_poly.pdbx_strand_id
1 'polypeptide(L)'
;MPAAIWTGRNAYPEKVAADMAAALGDELGLAEPPLAVTLPAESTGVPVGSLLPPRERFSGMPAPTRCCIYVDALAPRAFELRASVMGGRSGIRRSLGLGHLLYAVPLAPRVPSRIELGLGAARGSVPARFDGDAAITDCLNRDAQLLDLAHALTPATAGPDRQHTWQVACRLTIDPRPHGSVLFVQTLHRPTIRAWSLGAHTVLDFAARAETALG
;
A
#
# COMPACT_ATOMS: atom_id res chain seq x y z
N MET A 1 -0.18 17.57 -6.70
CA MET A 1 -0.11 16.21 -6.10
C MET A 1 0.45 15.26 -7.14
N PRO A 2 1.36 14.33 -6.80
CA PRO A 2 1.89 13.40 -7.78
C PRO A 2 0.80 12.39 -8.15
N ALA A 3 0.53 12.28 -9.46
CA ALA A 3 -0.06 11.06 -9.98
C ALA A 3 0.95 9.94 -9.74
N ALA A 4 0.50 8.75 -9.32
CA ALA A 4 1.35 7.57 -9.37
C ALA A 4 1.65 7.29 -10.85
N ILE A 5 2.86 7.65 -11.29
CA ILE A 5 3.29 7.48 -12.69
C ILE A 5 3.58 6.01 -12.91
N TRP A 6 2.86 5.43 -13.87
CA TRP A 6 3.13 4.09 -14.37
C TRP A 6 4.54 4.03 -14.96
N THR A 7 5.43 3.29 -14.30
CA THR A 7 6.86 3.24 -14.63
C THR A 7 7.25 1.83 -15.03
N GLY A 8 6.58 1.28 -16.04
CA GLY A 8 6.89 -0.04 -16.54
C GLY A 8 8.35 -0.12 -17.04
N ARG A 9 9.20 -0.92 -16.40
CA ARG A 9 10.64 -0.98 -16.68
C ARG A 9 11.13 -2.35 -17.16
N ASN A 10 10.62 -3.45 -16.60
CA ASN A 10 11.15 -4.79 -16.83
C ASN A 10 10.08 -5.77 -17.32
N ALA A 11 10.44 -6.73 -18.18
CA ALA A 11 9.50 -7.71 -18.74
C ALA A 11 9.41 -9.02 -17.92
N TYR A 12 10.24 -9.18 -16.90
CA TYR A 12 10.43 -10.42 -16.15
C TYR A 12 10.05 -10.24 -14.67
N PRO A 13 9.12 -11.04 -14.12
CA PRO A 13 8.68 -10.97 -12.72
C PRO A 13 9.82 -11.02 -11.69
N GLU A 14 10.82 -11.86 -11.93
CA GLU A 14 11.93 -12.09 -11.00
C GLU A 14 12.77 -10.82 -10.82
N LYS A 15 12.94 -10.06 -11.91
CA LYS A 15 13.62 -8.76 -11.86
C LYS A 15 12.79 -7.73 -11.11
N VAL A 16 11.47 -7.71 -11.31
CA VAL A 16 10.58 -6.80 -10.54
C VAL A 16 10.63 -7.15 -9.05
N ALA A 17 10.68 -8.42 -8.68
CA ALA A 17 10.82 -8.85 -7.29
C ALA A 17 12.16 -8.40 -6.67
N ALA A 18 13.27 -8.59 -7.39
CA ALA A 18 14.59 -8.11 -6.95
C ALA A 18 14.65 -6.58 -6.84
N ASP A 19 14.11 -5.85 -7.81
CA ASP A 19 14.03 -4.38 -7.81
C ASP A 19 13.20 -3.88 -6.62
N MET A 20 12.08 -4.56 -6.31
CA MET A 20 11.26 -4.24 -5.14
C MET A 20 11.98 -4.51 -3.83
N ALA A 21 12.66 -5.66 -3.71
CA ALA A 21 13.44 -5.98 -2.52
C ALA A 21 14.55 -4.93 -2.30
N ALA A 22 15.27 -4.56 -3.34
CA ALA A 22 16.30 -3.50 -3.27
C ALA A 22 15.69 -2.16 -2.85
N ALA A 23 14.56 -1.75 -3.45
CA ALA A 23 13.87 -0.52 -3.08
C ALA A 23 13.41 -0.53 -1.61
N LEU A 24 12.89 -1.65 -1.10
CA LEU A 24 12.56 -1.78 0.33
C LEU A 24 13.80 -1.69 1.21
N GLY A 25 14.90 -2.36 0.82
CA GLY A 25 16.17 -2.30 1.54
C GLY A 25 16.67 -0.86 1.68
N ASP A 26 16.69 -0.12 0.57
CA ASP A 26 17.10 1.29 0.55
C ASP A 26 16.15 2.19 1.37
N GLU A 27 14.83 2.07 1.19
CA GLU A 27 13.83 2.90 1.88
C GLU A 27 13.83 2.70 3.40
N LEU A 28 14.08 1.47 3.84
CA LEU A 28 14.02 1.08 5.24
C LEU A 28 15.40 1.08 5.91
N GLY A 29 16.47 1.37 5.17
CA GLY A 29 17.84 1.36 5.67
C GLY A 29 18.29 -0.02 6.16
N LEU A 30 17.84 -1.09 5.50
CA LEU A 30 18.15 -2.46 5.88
C LEU A 30 19.56 -2.84 5.42
N ALA A 31 20.26 -3.63 6.24
CA ALA A 31 21.57 -4.18 5.88
C ALA A 31 21.47 -5.14 4.67
N GLU A 32 20.36 -5.86 4.57
CA GLU A 32 20.06 -6.77 3.47
C GLU A 32 18.62 -6.56 2.99
N PRO A 33 18.35 -6.65 1.67
CA PRO A 33 17.00 -6.60 1.12
C PRO A 33 16.10 -7.71 1.70
N PRO A 34 14.81 -7.43 1.98
CA PRO A 34 13.88 -8.45 2.44
C PRO A 34 13.58 -9.45 1.32
N LEU A 35 13.20 -10.68 1.70
CA LEU A 35 12.84 -11.72 0.73
C LEU A 35 11.56 -11.34 -0.02
N ALA A 36 11.64 -11.29 -1.35
CA ALA A 36 10.51 -11.06 -2.23
C ALA A 36 10.17 -12.34 -3.02
N VAL A 37 8.96 -12.85 -2.83
CA VAL A 37 8.46 -14.07 -3.47
C VAL A 37 7.50 -13.71 -4.60
N THR A 38 7.72 -14.28 -5.78
CA THR A 38 6.80 -14.13 -6.92
C THR A 38 5.70 -15.19 -6.83
N LEU A 39 4.45 -14.75 -6.85
CA LEU A 39 3.25 -15.59 -6.81
C LEU A 39 2.49 -15.51 -8.15
N PRO A 40 1.89 -16.62 -8.62
CA PRO A 40 1.08 -16.62 -9.84
C PRO A 40 -0.10 -15.62 -9.78
N ALA A 41 -0.54 -15.11 -10.93
CA ALA A 41 -1.69 -14.21 -11.01
C ALA A 41 -2.99 -14.83 -10.45
N GLU A 42 -3.18 -16.13 -10.58
CA GLU A 42 -4.37 -16.84 -10.08
C GLU A 42 -4.26 -17.20 -8.58
N SER A 43 -3.11 -16.92 -7.97
CA SER A 43 -2.87 -17.25 -6.57
C SER A 43 -3.85 -16.48 -5.68
N THR A 44 -4.70 -17.23 -4.97
CA THR A 44 -5.34 -16.75 -3.74
C THR A 44 -4.33 -16.64 -2.60
N GLY A 45 -3.13 -17.19 -2.82
CA GLY A 45 -2.03 -17.42 -1.91
C GLY A 45 -1.61 -16.17 -1.17
N VAL A 46 -2.28 -16.02 -0.05
CA VAL A 46 -1.73 -15.46 1.15
C VAL A 46 -0.98 -16.63 1.80
N PRO A 47 0.35 -16.55 2.04
CA PRO A 47 1.07 -17.62 2.75
C PRO A 47 0.34 -17.99 4.05
N VAL A 48 0.45 -19.24 4.49
CA VAL A 48 -0.21 -19.67 5.73
C VAL A 48 0.21 -18.75 6.87
N GLY A 49 -0.77 -18.17 7.57
CA GLY A 49 -0.54 -17.25 8.68
C GLY A 49 -0.43 -15.77 8.30
N SER A 50 -0.47 -15.42 7.02
CA SER A 50 -0.35 -14.02 6.61
C SER A 50 -1.56 -13.16 7.02
N LEU A 51 -1.27 -11.91 7.32
CA LEU A 51 -2.21 -10.89 7.74
C LEU A 51 -3.03 -10.33 6.58
N LEU A 52 -2.55 -10.46 5.34
CA LEU A 52 -3.18 -9.85 4.16
C LEU A 52 -4.51 -10.54 3.82
N PRO A 53 -5.55 -9.80 3.43
CA PRO A 53 -6.79 -10.41 2.97
C PRO A 53 -6.58 -11.18 1.65
N PRO A 54 -7.40 -12.21 1.38
CA PRO A 54 -7.46 -12.84 0.05
C PRO A 54 -7.69 -11.80 -1.05
N ARG A 55 -7.21 -12.10 -2.26
CA ARG A 55 -7.35 -11.17 -3.38
C ARG A 55 -8.81 -11.05 -3.81
N GLU A 56 -9.29 -9.82 -3.95
CA GLU A 56 -10.51 -9.55 -4.72
C GLU A 56 -10.25 -9.84 -6.21
N ARG A 57 -11.13 -10.62 -6.84
CA ARG A 57 -10.90 -11.14 -8.21
C ARG A 57 -10.89 -10.05 -9.29
N PHE A 58 -11.39 -8.85 -8.97
CA PHE A 58 -11.47 -7.73 -9.90
C PHE A 58 -11.03 -6.42 -9.23
N SER A 59 -9.76 -6.07 -9.35
CA SER A 59 -9.37 -4.65 -9.22
C SER A 59 -9.75 -3.97 -10.53
N GLY A 60 -10.54 -2.90 -10.50
CA GLY A 60 -10.99 -2.12 -11.68
C GLY A 60 -9.87 -1.42 -12.48
N MET A 61 -8.66 -1.99 -12.48
CA MET A 61 -7.52 -1.52 -13.24
C MET A 61 -7.58 -2.05 -14.69
N PRO A 62 -7.21 -1.23 -15.68
CA PRO A 62 -7.42 -1.53 -17.11
C PRO A 62 -6.49 -2.60 -17.69
N ALA A 63 -5.52 -3.12 -16.92
CA ALA A 63 -4.52 -4.06 -17.42
C ALA A 63 -4.47 -5.36 -16.58
N PRO A 64 -4.26 -6.52 -17.23
CA PRO A 64 -4.24 -7.80 -16.52
C PRO A 64 -3.03 -7.91 -15.58
N THR A 65 -3.30 -8.35 -14.35
CA THR A 65 -2.27 -8.74 -13.38
C THR A 65 -1.54 -9.98 -13.91
N ARG A 66 -0.21 -9.88 -14.05
CA ARG A 66 0.68 -10.93 -14.54
C ARG A 66 1.16 -11.86 -13.43
N CYS A 67 1.45 -11.30 -12.28
CA CYS A 67 1.85 -12.00 -11.06
C CYS A 67 1.68 -11.05 -9.88
N CYS A 68 1.90 -11.56 -8.67
CA CYS A 68 2.02 -10.75 -7.46
C CYS A 68 3.41 -10.94 -6.89
N ILE A 69 3.93 -9.90 -6.23
CA ILE A 69 5.13 -10.01 -5.41
C ILE A 69 4.71 -9.89 -3.95
N TYR A 70 5.11 -10.85 -3.15
CA TYR A 70 4.86 -10.91 -1.72
C TYR A 70 6.17 -10.69 -0.96
N VAL A 71 6.10 -9.87 0.08
CA VAL A 71 7.20 -9.62 1.02
C VAL A 71 6.66 -9.76 2.44
N ASP A 72 7.39 -10.47 3.27
CA ASP A 72 7.22 -10.54 4.71
C ASP A 72 8.52 -10.07 5.35
N ALA A 73 8.46 -9.01 6.15
CA ALA A 73 9.62 -8.36 6.73
C ALA A 73 9.38 -8.08 8.22
N LEU A 74 10.39 -8.35 9.04
CA LEU A 74 10.35 -8.12 10.49
C LEU A 74 11.03 -6.81 10.92
N ALA A 75 11.86 -6.22 10.06
CA ALA A 75 12.65 -5.03 10.34
C ALA A 75 12.33 -3.89 9.36
N PRO A 76 12.35 -2.62 9.81
CA PRO A 76 12.54 -2.17 11.20
C PRO A 76 11.31 -2.45 12.09
N ARG A 77 10.21 -2.87 11.48
CA ARG A 77 8.96 -3.27 12.11
C ARG A 77 8.37 -4.41 11.29
N ALA A 78 7.63 -5.31 11.93
CA ALA A 78 6.88 -6.33 11.21
C ALA A 78 5.88 -5.70 10.22
N PHE A 79 5.90 -6.14 8.97
CA PHE A 79 4.88 -5.85 7.97
C PHE A 79 4.89 -6.89 6.86
N GLU A 80 3.76 -6.98 6.18
CA GLU A 80 3.64 -7.71 4.93
C GLU A 80 3.25 -6.76 3.80
N LEU A 81 3.75 -7.05 2.60
CA LEU A 81 3.44 -6.30 1.40
C LEU A 81 3.07 -7.26 0.27
N ARG A 82 1.94 -7.02 -0.38
CA ARG A 82 1.59 -7.60 -1.67
C ARG A 82 1.51 -6.52 -2.74
N ALA A 83 2.34 -6.64 -3.78
CA ALA A 83 2.28 -5.79 -4.96
C ALA A 83 1.72 -6.57 -6.14
N SER A 84 0.71 -6.01 -6.81
CA SER A 84 0.25 -6.53 -8.10
C SER A 84 1.23 -6.13 -9.19
N VAL A 85 1.73 -7.07 -9.97
CA VAL A 85 2.55 -6.78 -11.15
C VAL A 85 1.66 -6.83 -12.37
N MET A 86 1.58 -5.71 -13.08
CA MET A 86 0.65 -5.52 -14.17
C MET A 86 1.40 -5.43 -15.50
N GLY A 87 0.83 -6.06 -16.54
CA GLY A 87 1.40 -5.98 -17.89
C GLY A 87 0.96 -4.70 -18.61
N GLY A 88 1.90 -3.99 -19.23
CA GLY A 88 1.62 -2.83 -20.07
C GLY A 88 2.58 -2.71 -21.24
N ARG A 89 2.50 -1.58 -21.94
CA ARG A 89 3.46 -1.16 -22.96
C ARG A 89 4.14 0.12 -22.53
N SER A 90 5.46 0.19 -22.73
CA SER A 90 6.25 1.41 -22.65
C SER A 90 6.88 1.63 -24.02
N GLY A 91 6.31 2.58 -24.78
CA GLY A 91 6.56 2.70 -26.22
C GLY A 91 6.20 1.42 -26.98
N ILE A 92 7.12 0.89 -27.80
CA ILE A 92 6.93 -0.34 -28.57
C ILE A 92 7.21 -1.63 -27.79
N ARG A 93 7.75 -1.55 -26.55
CA ARG A 93 8.17 -2.72 -25.78
C ARG A 93 7.12 -3.10 -24.72
N ARG A 94 6.99 -4.40 -24.46
CA ARG A 94 6.26 -4.91 -23.29
C ARG A 94 6.99 -4.45 -22.02
N SER A 95 6.24 -3.95 -21.05
CA SER A 95 6.77 -3.48 -19.77
C SER A 95 5.88 -3.98 -18.64
N LEU A 96 6.46 -4.45 -17.55
CA LEU A 96 5.73 -4.69 -16.31
C LEU A 96 5.84 -3.46 -15.41
N GLY A 97 4.70 -2.98 -14.95
CA GLY A 97 4.58 -1.92 -13.94
C GLY A 97 4.01 -2.48 -12.65
N LEU A 98 4.17 -1.73 -11.56
CA LEU A 98 3.53 -2.02 -10.29
C LEU A 98 2.10 -1.46 -10.30
N GLY A 99 1.14 -2.30 -9.96
CA GLY A 99 -0.24 -1.93 -9.69
C GLY A 99 -0.40 -1.47 -8.24
N HIS A 100 -1.44 -1.95 -7.57
CA HIS A 100 -1.67 -1.65 -6.17
C HIS A 100 -0.63 -2.32 -5.27
N LEU A 101 -0.20 -1.58 -4.26
CA LEU A 101 0.56 -2.05 -3.11
C LEU A 101 -0.42 -2.21 -1.96
N LEU A 102 -0.50 -3.40 -1.37
CA LEU A 102 -1.30 -3.65 -0.17
C LEU A 102 -0.37 -4.03 0.97
N TYR A 103 -0.26 -3.14 1.94
CA TYR A 103 0.46 -3.38 3.18
C TYR A 103 -0.47 -3.93 4.25
N ALA A 104 0.05 -4.83 5.08
CA ALA A 104 -0.51 -5.20 6.37
C ALA A 104 0.55 -4.97 7.44
N VAL A 105 0.24 -4.13 8.43
CA VAL A 105 1.14 -3.82 9.55
C VAL A 105 0.42 -4.20 10.85
N PRO A 106 0.94 -5.16 11.63
CA PRO A 106 0.39 -5.45 12.96
C PRO A 106 0.56 -4.23 13.86
N LEU A 107 -0.49 -3.90 14.60
CA LEU A 107 -0.51 -2.88 15.64
C LEU A 107 -0.75 -3.56 17.00
N ALA A 108 -0.04 -3.11 18.04
CA ALA A 108 -0.21 -3.59 19.40
C ALA A 108 -1.56 -3.22 20.02
N PRO A 109 -2.09 -1.98 19.85
CA PRO A 109 -3.39 -1.60 20.39
C PRO A 109 -4.52 -2.40 19.76
N ARG A 110 -5.53 -2.74 20.58
CA ARG A 110 -6.76 -3.38 20.11
C ARG A 110 -7.81 -2.33 19.84
N VAL A 111 -8.36 -2.35 18.64
CA VAL A 111 -9.59 -1.62 18.32
C VAL A 111 -10.81 -2.52 18.56
N PRO A 112 -11.96 -1.99 19.00
CA PRO A 112 -13.15 -2.78 19.27
C PRO A 112 -13.90 -3.19 17.97
N SER A 113 -13.74 -2.41 16.90
CA SER A 113 -14.38 -2.59 15.60
C SER A 113 -13.48 -2.04 14.50
N ARG A 114 -13.82 -2.34 13.24
CA ARG A 114 -13.08 -1.78 12.09
C ARG A 114 -13.15 -0.26 12.10
N ILE A 115 -11.99 0.37 11.94
CA ILE A 115 -11.84 1.80 11.68
C ILE A 115 -11.42 1.99 10.23
N GLU A 116 -12.00 2.95 9.53
CA GLU A 116 -11.70 3.21 8.12
C GLU A 116 -11.54 4.70 7.85
N LEU A 117 -10.52 5.07 7.06
CA LEU A 117 -10.47 6.42 6.52
C LEU A 117 -11.56 6.56 5.46
N GLY A 118 -12.52 7.45 5.70
CA GLY A 118 -13.61 7.71 4.77
C GLY A 118 -13.10 8.12 3.38
N LEU A 119 -13.95 7.98 2.38
CA LEU A 119 -13.68 8.53 1.06
C LEU A 119 -13.98 10.03 1.11
N GLY A 120 -12.94 10.86 1.12
CA GLY A 120 -13.12 12.31 1.01
C GLY A 120 -13.91 12.61 -0.26
N ALA A 121 -14.99 13.38 -0.14
CA ALA A 121 -15.78 13.74 -1.30
C ALA A 121 -14.93 14.53 -2.31
N ALA A 122 -15.43 14.64 -3.53
CA ALA A 122 -14.73 15.23 -4.68
C ALA A 122 -14.04 16.58 -4.39
N ARG A 123 -13.07 16.93 -5.23
CA ARG A 123 -12.25 18.17 -5.17
C ARG A 123 -13.00 19.35 -4.53
N GLY A 124 -12.55 19.76 -3.34
CA GLY A 124 -13.10 20.92 -2.62
C GLY A 124 -13.90 20.59 -1.36
N SER A 125 -14.09 19.31 -1.01
CA SER A 125 -14.73 18.94 0.26
C SER A 125 -13.76 18.93 1.45
N VAL A 126 -14.33 18.85 2.65
CA VAL A 126 -13.63 18.55 3.90
C VAL A 126 -12.70 17.34 3.71
N PRO A 127 -11.46 17.37 4.23
CA PRO A 127 -10.56 16.21 4.20
C PRO A 127 -11.24 14.99 4.82
N ALA A 128 -10.98 13.81 4.26
CA ALA A 128 -11.60 12.60 4.76
C ALA A 128 -11.18 12.34 6.22
N ARG A 129 -12.11 11.78 7.00
CA ARG A 129 -11.89 11.48 8.41
C ARG A 129 -12.03 9.98 8.65
N PHE A 130 -11.45 9.52 9.75
CA PHE A 130 -11.68 8.17 10.24
C PHE A 130 -13.13 8.02 10.70
N ASP A 131 -13.73 6.90 10.31
CA ASP A 131 -15.08 6.45 10.67
C ASP A 131 -15.00 5.06 11.35
N GLY A 132 -15.99 4.72 12.19
CA GLY A 132 -16.00 3.54 13.04
C GLY A 132 -16.34 3.85 14.50
N ASP A 133 -15.60 3.26 15.45
CA ASP A 133 -15.80 3.52 16.88
C ASP A 133 -15.52 5.00 17.22
N ALA A 134 -16.47 5.66 17.90
CA ALA A 134 -16.42 7.09 18.16
C ALA A 134 -15.22 7.51 19.02
N ALA A 135 -14.90 6.75 20.08
CA ALA A 135 -13.81 7.09 20.97
C ALA A 135 -12.45 6.98 20.25
N ILE A 136 -12.28 5.92 19.45
CA ILE A 136 -11.07 5.72 18.66
C ILE A 136 -10.93 6.76 17.54
N THR A 137 -12.00 6.98 16.78
CA THR A 137 -11.98 7.92 15.66
C THR A 137 -11.78 9.36 16.13
N ASP A 138 -12.34 9.76 17.29
CA ASP A 138 -12.08 11.07 17.89
C ASP A 138 -10.60 11.28 18.22
N CYS A 139 -9.91 10.24 18.70
CA CYS A 139 -8.46 10.30 18.95
C CYS A 139 -7.67 10.44 17.66
N LEU A 140 -7.94 9.59 16.66
CA LEU A 140 -7.23 9.63 15.37
C LEU A 140 -7.50 10.92 14.59
N ASN A 141 -8.74 11.41 14.60
CA ASN A 141 -9.15 12.62 13.88
C ASN A 141 -8.67 13.92 14.53
N ARG A 142 -8.23 13.88 15.80
CA ARG A 142 -7.65 15.04 16.49
C ARG A 142 -6.19 15.29 16.10
N ASP A 143 -5.49 14.25 15.64
CA ASP A 143 -4.13 14.37 15.14
C ASP A 143 -4.11 14.79 13.66
N ALA A 144 -3.89 16.08 13.43
CA ALA A 144 -3.82 16.65 12.07
C ALA A 144 -2.66 16.05 11.25
N GLN A 145 -1.52 15.75 11.87
CA GLN A 145 -0.38 15.16 11.16
C GLN A 145 -0.69 13.72 10.72
N LEU A 146 -1.39 12.97 11.57
CA LEU A 146 -1.83 11.62 11.23
C LEU A 146 -2.81 11.63 10.04
N LEU A 147 -3.75 12.58 10.01
CA LEU A 147 -4.68 12.75 8.88
C LEU A 147 -3.95 13.12 7.58
N ASP A 148 -2.99 14.06 7.64
CA ASP A 148 -2.19 14.44 6.48
C ASP A 148 -1.40 13.24 5.91
N LEU A 149 -0.82 12.42 6.79
CA LEU A 149 -0.15 11.18 6.40
C LEU A 149 -1.13 10.16 5.80
N ALA A 150 -2.30 9.98 6.42
CA ALA A 150 -3.34 9.09 5.91
C ALA A 150 -3.72 9.45 4.46
N HIS A 151 -3.96 10.73 4.20
CA HIS A 151 -4.27 11.24 2.86
C HIS A 151 -3.12 11.08 1.87
N ALA A 152 -1.88 11.29 2.30
CA ALA A 152 -0.71 11.09 1.46
C ALA A 152 -0.52 9.61 1.08
N LEU A 153 -0.93 8.68 1.95
CA LEU A 153 -0.88 7.24 1.73
C LEU A 153 -2.02 6.71 0.86
N THR A 154 -3.16 7.38 0.79
CA THR A 154 -4.34 6.94 0.01
C THR A 154 -4.64 7.84 -1.19
N PRO A 155 -3.73 7.99 -2.17
CA PRO A 155 -4.05 8.75 -3.37
C PRO A 155 -5.21 8.09 -4.12
N ALA A 156 -6.29 8.83 -4.36
CA ALA A 156 -7.47 8.34 -5.08
C ALA A 156 -7.32 8.39 -6.61
N THR A 157 -6.25 9.01 -7.14
CA THR A 157 -6.02 9.15 -8.59
C THR A 157 -4.61 8.72 -8.99
N ALA A 158 -4.51 8.07 -10.15
CA ALA A 158 -3.25 7.61 -10.75
C ALA A 158 -3.22 7.91 -12.24
N GLY A 159 -2.04 8.04 -12.84
CA GLY A 159 -1.92 8.45 -14.24
C GLY A 159 -0.47 8.59 -14.70
N PRO A 160 -0.13 8.35 -15.99
CA PRO A 160 1.20 8.64 -16.52
C PRO A 160 1.57 10.12 -16.40
N ASP A 161 0.57 11.00 -16.44
CA ASP A 161 0.72 12.44 -16.29
C ASP A 161 -0.53 13.05 -15.64
N ARG A 162 -0.56 14.40 -15.54
CA ARG A 162 -1.66 15.12 -14.90
C ARG A 162 -2.94 15.21 -15.76
N GLN A 163 -2.85 14.95 -17.06
CA GLN A 163 -3.96 15.03 -18.01
C GLN A 163 -4.65 13.67 -18.19
N HIS A 164 -3.89 12.58 -18.05
CA HIS A 164 -4.38 11.22 -18.19
C HIS A 164 -4.40 10.54 -16.82
N THR A 165 -5.45 10.79 -16.04
CA THR A 165 -5.61 10.14 -14.72
C THR A 165 -6.88 9.30 -14.66
N TRP A 166 -6.85 8.23 -13.86
CA TRP A 166 -7.98 7.38 -13.52
C TRP A 166 -8.14 7.28 -12.00
N GLN A 167 -9.35 6.95 -11.56
CA GLN A 167 -9.62 6.65 -10.16
C GLN A 167 -9.04 5.30 -9.79
N VAL A 168 -8.44 5.21 -8.61
CA VAL A 168 -7.90 3.96 -8.07
C VAL A 168 -8.60 3.65 -6.76
N ALA A 169 -8.81 2.35 -6.50
CA ALA A 169 -9.28 1.94 -5.18
C ALA A 169 -8.18 2.24 -4.16
N CYS A 170 -8.48 3.13 -3.22
CA CYS A 170 -7.66 3.39 -2.05
C CYS A 170 -8.35 2.80 -0.82
N ARG A 171 -7.55 2.34 0.14
CA ARG A 171 -8.05 1.77 1.40
C ARG A 171 -7.05 2.07 2.50
N LEU A 172 -7.55 2.56 3.62
CA LEU A 172 -6.79 2.62 4.87
C LEU A 172 -7.74 2.21 6.00
N THR A 173 -7.51 1.02 6.55
CA THR A 173 -8.38 0.44 7.58
C THR A 173 -7.56 -0.12 8.73
N ILE A 174 -8.05 -0.02 9.95
CA ILE A 174 -7.53 -0.73 11.13
C ILE A 174 -8.56 -1.78 11.52
N ASP A 175 -8.23 -3.05 11.32
CA ASP A 175 -9.12 -4.16 11.59
C ASP A 175 -8.75 -4.84 12.92
N PRO A 176 -9.74 -5.19 13.76
CA PRO A 176 -9.49 -5.87 15.03
C PRO A 176 -8.95 -7.29 14.83
N ARG A 177 -8.06 -7.74 15.71
CA ARG A 177 -7.56 -9.12 15.77
C ARG A 177 -7.53 -9.65 17.22
N PRO A 178 -7.49 -10.98 17.43
CA PRO A 178 -7.46 -11.54 18.78
C PRO A 178 -6.32 -11.03 19.67
N HIS A 179 -5.18 -10.67 19.07
CA HIS A 179 -3.96 -10.25 19.78
C HIS A 179 -3.53 -8.80 19.53
N GLY A 180 -4.40 -7.95 18.98
CA GLY A 180 -4.05 -6.58 18.59
C GLY A 180 -4.97 -6.07 17.49
N SER A 181 -4.41 -5.31 16.56
CA SER A 181 -5.09 -4.87 15.34
C SER A 181 -4.17 -5.00 14.14
N VAL A 182 -4.70 -4.87 12.93
CA VAL A 182 -3.90 -4.81 11.71
C VAL A 182 -4.29 -3.58 10.92
N LEU A 183 -3.30 -2.75 10.64
CA LEU A 183 -3.42 -1.67 9.67
C LEU A 183 -3.28 -2.26 8.26
N PHE A 184 -4.29 -2.03 7.42
CA PHE A 184 -4.21 -2.26 5.98
C PHE A 184 -4.08 -0.93 5.25
N VAL A 185 -3.09 -0.83 4.37
CA VAL A 185 -2.92 0.32 3.48
C VAL A 185 -2.86 -0.16 2.04
N GLN A 186 -3.87 0.18 1.25
CA GLN A 186 -3.84 0.02 -0.20
C GLN A 186 -3.42 1.34 -0.84
N THR A 187 -2.23 1.35 -1.41
CA THR A 187 -1.58 2.52 -2.00
C THR A 187 -0.97 2.17 -3.36
N LEU A 188 -0.24 3.13 -3.93
CA LEU A 188 0.47 2.98 -5.18
C LEU A 188 1.95 3.30 -4.98
N HIS A 189 2.77 2.70 -5.84
CA HIS A 189 4.17 3.10 -5.96
C HIS A 189 4.27 4.55 -6.48
N ARG A 190 5.32 5.24 -6.08
CA ARG A 190 5.65 6.60 -6.52
C ARG A 190 6.87 6.54 -7.44
N PRO A 191 6.89 7.28 -8.55
CA PRO A 191 8.09 7.39 -9.38
C PRO A 191 9.19 8.12 -8.60
N THR A 192 10.42 7.64 -8.69
CA THR A 192 11.60 8.38 -8.25
C THR A 192 12.56 8.58 -9.42
N ILE A 193 13.53 9.49 -9.27
CA ILE A 193 14.54 9.76 -10.31
C ILE A 193 15.27 8.48 -10.71
N ARG A 194 15.52 7.58 -9.74
CA ARG A 194 16.33 6.37 -9.94
C ARG A 194 15.49 5.11 -10.13
N ALA A 195 14.34 4.97 -9.47
CA ALA A 195 13.57 3.71 -9.44
C ALA A 195 12.09 3.97 -9.13
N TRP A 196 11.58 3.24 -8.14
CA TRP A 196 10.28 3.39 -7.52
C TRP A 196 10.48 3.73 -6.06
N SER A 197 9.50 4.39 -5.49
CA SER A 197 9.30 4.40 -4.06
C SER A 197 8.06 3.57 -3.75
N LEU A 198 8.20 2.59 -2.88
CA LEU A 198 7.10 1.77 -2.37
C LEU A 198 6.41 2.47 -1.20
N GLY A 199 7.05 3.48 -0.63
CA GLY A 199 6.52 4.30 0.47
C GLY A 199 6.50 3.54 1.79
N ALA A 200 7.32 2.49 1.93
CA ALA A 200 7.31 1.63 3.10
C ALA A 200 7.62 2.44 4.38
N HIS A 201 8.62 3.32 4.32
CA HIS A 201 8.93 4.23 5.43
C HIS A 201 7.72 5.04 5.90
N THR A 202 6.97 5.64 4.96
CA THR A 202 5.77 6.44 5.30
C THR A 202 4.65 5.57 5.87
N VAL A 203 4.47 4.35 5.38
CA VAL A 203 3.50 3.39 5.93
C VAL A 203 3.86 3.02 7.37
N LEU A 204 5.15 2.74 7.65
CA LEU A 204 5.60 2.37 8.99
C LEU A 204 5.59 3.55 9.96
N ASP A 205 5.93 4.77 9.53
CA ASP A 205 5.78 6.00 10.34
C ASP A 205 4.31 6.26 10.68
N PHE A 206 3.41 6.14 9.71
CA PHE A 206 1.97 6.23 9.95
C PHE A 206 1.50 5.17 10.96
N ALA A 207 1.97 3.91 10.84
CA ALA A 207 1.62 2.86 11.77
C ALA A 207 2.07 3.18 13.21
N ALA A 208 3.30 3.66 13.40
CA ALA A 208 3.82 4.05 14.71
C ALA A 208 3.03 5.22 15.34
N ARG A 209 2.65 6.21 14.53
CA ARG A 209 1.83 7.34 14.97
C ARG A 209 0.40 6.91 15.31
N ALA A 210 -0.19 6.05 14.49
CA ALA A 210 -1.51 5.48 14.76
C ALA A 210 -1.50 4.70 16.08
N GLU A 211 -0.49 3.89 16.37
CA GLU A 211 -0.37 3.24 17.68
C GLU A 211 -0.29 4.25 18.82
N THR A 212 0.56 5.25 18.69
CA THR A 212 0.72 6.29 19.72
C THR A 212 -0.60 7.01 20.01
N ALA A 213 -1.42 7.25 18.97
CA ALA A 213 -2.73 7.86 19.11
C ALA A 213 -3.79 6.94 19.73
N LEU A 214 -3.61 5.61 19.62
CA LEU A 214 -4.52 4.60 20.15
C LEU A 214 -4.22 4.20 21.61
N GLY A 215 -3.01 4.51 22.11
CA GLY A 215 -2.54 4.19 23.47
C GLY A 215 -1.88 2.82 23.57
#